data_AF-A0A1Q9YM35-F1
#
_entry.id   AF-A0A1Q9YM35-F1
#
_cell.length_a   1.000
_cell.length_b   1.000
_cell.length_c   1.000
_cell.angle_alpha   90.00
_cell.angle_beta   90.00
_cell.angle_gamma   90.00
#
_symmetry.space_group_name_H-M   'P 1'
#
loop_
_entity.id
_entity.type
_entity.pdbx_description
1 polymer ?
#
loop_
_entity_poly.entity_id
_entity_poly.type
_entity_poly.pdbx_seq_one_letter_code
_entity_poly.pdbx_strand_id
1 'polypeptide(L)'
;MWKYRCKTQLITLALAFVCGAVAFGFLLYADPSNASLSFLPPELAAYAAGNKIAMCVSGGLVVAGIANIILIGQLLMTQFQVSPIFIYLFLFLMPSYLILIGTALVIPMVILSIVGLIQLKTGRDSAFRRAKITGDEELVRIYELHHKLDPQYKAMAEECRKNADRAASIYALGIVAVMCVLFFVNNILIMMLAIMAYMIIFNYIARYRASCMIPITKLLYEQCDPEACISAIIYYSTRRGKVRLTNQALLAQCLIYLNDPQLAQDVLITFPRKDAASVLTYWSLMSYIYYLMKDQAGLERSYEEATKVRLNFGHTGVMIRSEELNSIKNRLDLMNGDFSECKRYFLQSLKTAVFPFQKADAAYYIGLISFVQQDYGLAAMYFRQVIQTGGKLYFVDNARGYLEKIEELDAMDQAQEQQASLPALPAVTESETVTVDVQEPEASSEDAGDGTRTPSETGPADLPAKPEGSSGENDPDEDK
;
A
#
# COMPACT_ATOMS: atom_id res chain seq x y z
N MET A 1 15.30 3.17 -3.38
CA MET A 1 15.41 2.58 -2.02
C MET A 1 16.21 3.46 -1.06
N TRP A 2 17.47 3.81 -1.36
CA TRP A 2 18.30 4.57 -0.41
C TRP A 2 17.75 5.94 0.02
N LYS A 3 17.17 6.72 -0.91
CA LYS A 3 16.52 8.01 -0.61
C LYS A 3 15.55 7.92 0.57
N TYR A 4 14.76 6.84 0.64
CA TYR A 4 13.75 6.61 1.70
C TYR A 4 14.33 6.21 3.07
N ARG A 5 15.62 5.88 3.15
CA ARG A 5 16.33 5.58 4.41
C ARG A 5 17.17 6.75 4.92
N CYS A 6 17.33 7.83 4.14
CA CYS A 6 18.20 8.96 4.48
C CYS A 6 17.88 9.60 5.84
N LYS A 7 16.60 9.74 6.21
CA LYS A 7 16.21 10.28 7.53
C LYS A 7 16.72 9.39 8.67
N THR A 8 16.44 8.10 8.58
CA THR A 8 16.87 7.12 9.58
C THR A 8 18.38 7.06 9.66
N GLN A 9 19.05 7.05 8.50
CA GLN A 9 20.50 7.03 8.39
C GLN A 9 21.16 8.25 9.05
N LEU A 10 20.65 9.47 8.80
CA LEU A 10 21.14 10.68 9.46
C LEU A 10 20.95 10.64 10.97
N ILE A 11 19.78 10.20 11.44
CA ILE A 11 19.49 10.09 12.87
C ILE A 11 20.41 9.06 13.52
N THR A 12 20.62 7.90 12.90
CA THR A 12 21.52 6.86 13.40
C THR A 12 22.97 7.34 13.46
N LEU A 13 23.46 8.01 12.41
CA LEU A 13 24.82 8.56 12.39
C LEU A 13 25.01 9.65 13.45
N ALA A 14 24.01 10.54 13.63
CA ALA A 14 24.05 11.58 14.65
C ALA A 14 24.04 11.01 16.07
N LEU A 15 23.16 10.03 16.35
CA LEU A 15 23.13 9.32 17.63
C LEU A 15 24.45 8.59 17.90
N ALA A 16 24.98 7.86 16.91
CA ALA A 16 26.25 7.17 17.02
C ALA A 16 27.41 8.14 17.30
N PHE A 17 27.42 9.30 16.66
CA PHE A 17 28.40 10.36 16.91
C PHE A 17 28.31 10.89 18.34
N VAL A 18 27.10 11.23 18.82
CA VAL A 18 26.91 11.71 20.20
C VAL A 18 27.31 10.66 21.22
N CYS A 19 26.92 9.39 21.01
CA CYS A 19 27.31 8.28 21.88
C CYS A 19 28.83 8.10 21.93
N GLY A 20 29.51 8.13 20.77
CA GLY A 20 30.97 8.04 20.71
C GLY A 20 31.67 9.22 21.36
N ALA A 21 31.16 10.44 21.15
CA ALA A 21 31.73 11.64 21.74
C ALA A 21 31.62 11.66 23.27
N VAL A 22 30.49 11.20 23.81
CA VAL A 22 30.30 11.05 25.26
C VAL A 22 31.18 9.93 25.81
N ALA A 23 31.23 8.78 25.14
CA ALA A 23 32.05 7.65 25.57
C ALA A 23 33.54 7.99 25.65
N PHE A 24 34.11 8.55 24.59
CA PHE A 24 35.53 8.89 24.54
C PHE A 24 35.86 10.15 25.37
N GLY A 25 34.94 11.11 25.42
CA GLY A 25 35.12 12.35 26.18
C GLY A 25 35.01 12.19 27.70
N PHE A 26 34.24 11.21 28.17
CA PHE A 26 33.95 11.02 29.60
C PHE A 26 34.69 9.82 30.21
N LEU A 27 34.82 8.70 29.47
CA LEU A 27 35.43 7.46 30.01
C LEU A 27 36.92 7.35 29.68
N LEU A 28 37.32 7.69 28.45
CA LEU A 28 38.71 7.50 27.99
C LEU A 28 39.62 8.70 28.26
N TYR A 29 39.06 9.90 28.47
CA TYR A 29 39.81 11.05 28.96
C TYR A 29 40.15 10.94 30.46
N ALA A 30 39.31 10.24 31.24
CA ALA A 30 39.51 10.06 32.67
C ALA A 30 40.59 9.02 33.01
N ASP A 31 40.79 8.01 32.13
CA ASP A 31 41.82 6.97 32.31
C ASP A 31 42.49 6.62 30.95
N PRO A 32 43.59 7.32 30.58
CA PRO A 32 44.25 7.18 29.28
C PRO A 32 44.83 5.79 28.99
N SER A 33 45.06 4.97 30.02
CA SER A 33 45.58 3.59 29.90
C SER A 33 44.63 2.63 29.18
N ASN A 34 43.34 2.97 29.11
CA ASN A 34 42.30 2.14 28.47
C ASN A 34 42.06 2.50 27.00
N ALA A 35 42.70 3.56 26.49
CA ALA A 35 42.50 4.10 25.15
C ALA A 35 43.63 3.68 24.21
N SER A 36 43.58 2.47 23.64
CA SER A 36 44.40 2.18 22.46
C SER A 36 43.82 2.94 21.26
N LEU A 37 44.35 4.13 20.98
CA LEU A 37 44.07 4.93 19.78
C LEU A 37 44.70 4.32 18.51
N SER A 38 45.02 3.02 18.51
CA SER A 38 45.72 2.30 17.43
C SER A 38 44.94 2.22 16.12
N PHE A 39 43.66 2.62 16.13
CA PHE A 39 42.81 2.74 14.95
C PHE A 39 42.91 4.11 14.27
N LEU A 40 43.54 5.11 14.91
CA LEU A 40 43.83 6.42 14.34
C LEU A 40 45.30 6.48 13.86
N PRO A 41 45.60 7.31 12.85
CA PRO A 41 46.98 7.63 12.51
C PRO A 41 47.73 8.16 13.74
N PRO A 42 49.01 7.79 13.93
CA PRO A 42 49.77 8.12 15.13
C PRO A 42 49.87 9.62 15.41
N GLU A 43 49.90 10.44 14.36
CA GLU A 43 49.90 11.91 14.45
C GLU A 43 48.57 12.46 15.01
N LEU A 44 47.45 11.89 14.57
CA LEU A 44 46.11 12.29 15.03
C LEU A 44 45.82 11.79 16.45
N ALA A 45 46.35 10.61 16.78
CA ALA A 45 46.28 10.03 18.12
C ALA A 45 47.05 10.89 19.15
N ALA A 46 48.25 11.36 18.79
CA ALA A 46 49.05 12.27 19.61
C ALA A 46 48.36 13.63 19.82
N TYR A 47 47.76 14.19 18.77
CA TYR A 47 46.99 15.44 18.87
C TYR A 47 45.71 15.28 19.70
N ALA A 48 44.99 14.17 19.53
CA ALA A 48 43.79 13.87 20.30
C ALA A 48 44.12 13.71 21.78
N ALA A 49 45.14 12.92 22.14
CA ALA A 49 45.54 12.71 23.53
C ALA A 49 45.83 14.01 24.30
N GLY A 50 46.30 15.07 23.62
CA GLY A 50 46.56 16.39 24.19
C GLY A 50 45.36 17.34 24.28
N ASN A 51 44.21 17.02 23.64
CA ASN A 51 43.06 17.92 23.56
C ASN A 51 41.72 17.18 23.77
N LYS A 52 41.02 17.53 24.85
CA LYS A 52 39.72 16.94 25.23
C LYS A 52 38.68 17.04 24.11
N ILE A 53 38.63 18.16 23.38
CA ILE A 53 37.66 18.34 22.28
C ILE A 53 38.02 17.41 21.12
N ALA A 54 39.31 17.29 20.80
CA ALA A 54 39.77 16.41 19.73
C ALA A 54 39.50 14.93 20.05
N MET A 55 39.60 14.50 21.31
CA MET A 55 39.20 13.14 21.76
C MET A 55 37.70 12.89 21.65
N CYS A 56 36.87 13.87 22.03
CA CYS A 56 35.42 13.75 21.86
C CYS A 56 35.05 13.62 20.37
N VAL A 57 35.63 14.47 19.51
CA VAL A 57 35.33 14.48 18.07
C VAL A 57 35.83 13.19 17.39
N SER A 58 37.03 12.72 17.73
CA SER A 58 37.59 11.50 17.17
C SER A 58 36.78 10.26 17.59
N GLY A 59 36.40 10.17 18.87
CA GLY A 59 35.54 9.10 19.37
C GLY A 59 34.15 9.09 18.73
N GLY A 60 33.55 10.27 18.56
CA GLY A 60 32.29 10.42 17.85
C GLY A 60 32.38 9.95 16.40
N LEU A 61 33.43 10.34 15.67
CA LEU A 61 33.66 9.91 14.29
C LEU A 61 33.84 8.40 14.18
N VAL A 62 34.57 7.76 15.09
CA VAL A 62 34.85 6.31 15.07
C VAL A 62 33.57 5.50 15.25
N VAL A 63 32.78 5.83 16.27
CA VAL A 63 31.51 5.14 16.52
C VAL A 63 30.50 5.39 15.39
N ALA A 64 30.45 6.62 14.87
CA ALA A 64 29.67 6.93 13.67
C ALA A 64 30.16 6.15 12.44
N GLY A 65 31.47 5.96 12.28
CA GLY A 65 32.09 5.18 11.21
C GLY A 65 31.72 3.71 11.27
N ILE A 66 31.72 3.11 12.48
CA ILE A 66 31.25 1.73 12.70
C ILE A 66 29.77 1.60 12.30
N ALA A 67 28.92 2.51 12.78
CA ALA A 67 27.52 2.53 12.39
C ALA A 67 27.34 2.71 10.88
N ASN A 68 28.18 3.54 10.24
CA ASN A 68 28.14 3.79 8.81
C ASN A 68 28.47 2.54 7.99
N ILE A 69 29.47 1.75 8.39
CA ILE A 69 29.82 0.47 7.74
C ILE A 69 28.64 -0.50 7.79
N ILE A 70 27.96 -0.59 8.93
CA ILE A 70 26.79 -1.47 9.09
C ILE A 70 25.66 -1.01 8.15
N LEU A 71 25.40 0.30 8.06
CA LEU A 71 24.36 0.85 7.20
C LEU A 71 24.67 0.70 5.70
N ILE A 72 25.93 0.95 5.30
CA ILE A 72 26.41 0.72 3.93
C ILE A 72 26.34 -0.77 3.61
N GLY A 73 26.78 -1.62 4.53
CA GLY A 73 26.66 -3.07 4.43
C GLY A 73 25.21 -3.51 4.20
N GLN A 74 24.26 -2.99 4.99
CA GLN A 74 22.83 -3.28 4.80
C GLN A 74 22.32 -2.83 3.42
N LEU A 75 22.79 -1.69 2.90
CA LEU A 75 22.47 -1.23 1.54
C LEU A 75 23.05 -2.16 0.48
N LEU A 76 24.32 -2.51 0.59
CA LEU A 76 24.99 -3.44 -0.32
C LEU A 76 24.33 -4.82 -0.31
N MET A 77 23.92 -5.31 0.86
CA MET A 77 23.14 -6.54 0.99
C MET A 77 21.83 -6.48 0.19
N THR A 78 21.09 -5.38 0.30
CA THR A 78 19.82 -5.24 -0.43
C THR A 78 19.98 -5.14 -1.94
N GLN A 79 21.12 -4.64 -2.43
CA GLN A 79 21.37 -4.42 -3.86
C GLN A 79 22.06 -5.62 -4.53
N PHE A 80 23.09 -6.17 -3.89
CA PHE A 80 23.96 -7.21 -4.47
C PHE A 80 23.67 -8.63 -3.97
N GLN A 81 22.67 -8.81 -3.11
CA GLN A 81 22.30 -10.13 -2.54
C GLN A 81 23.45 -10.85 -1.81
N VAL A 82 24.43 -10.09 -1.32
CA VAL A 82 25.55 -10.63 -0.56
C VAL A 82 25.07 -11.07 0.82
N SER A 83 25.43 -12.29 1.23
CA SER A 83 25.09 -12.81 2.55
C SER A 83 25.62 -11.89 3.67
N PRO A 84 24.84 -11.64 4.75
CA PRO A 84 25.30 -10.86 5.90
C PRO A 84 26.61 -11.38 6.49
N ILE A 85 26.88 -12.69 6.31
CA ILE A 85 28.10 -13.37 6.75
C ILE A 85 29.35 -12.70 6.16
N PHE A 86 29.32 -12.21 4.93
CA PHE A 86 30.50 -11.57 4.32
C PHE A 86 30.86 -10.26 5.02
N ILE A 87 29.89 -9.46 5.46
CA ILE A 87 30.18 -8.22 6.20
C ILE A 87 30.77 -8.55 7.57
N TYR A 88 30.22 -9.53 8.28
CA TYR A 88 30.78 -9.98 9.55
C TYR A 88 32.17 -10.61 9.38
N LEU A 89 32.38 -11.34 8.28
CA LEU A 89 33.68 -11.90 7.92
C LEU A 89 34.70 -10.79 7.66
N PHE A 90 34.36 -9.77 6.87
CA PHE A 90 35.25 -8.62 6.65
C PHE A 90 35.50 -7.82 7.93
N LEU A 91 34.47 -7.65 8.79
CA LEU A 91 34.60 -7.00 10.10
C LEU A 91 35.60 -7.74 11.00
N PHE A 92 35.65 -9.07 10.89
CA PHE A 92 36.56 -9.92 11.65
C PHE A 92 37.97 -10.01 11.02
N LEU A 93 38.07 -10.08 9.69
CA LEU A 93 39.35 -10.23 8.97
C LEU A 93 40.15 -8.93 8.94
N MET A 94 39.50 -7.79 8.77
CA MET A 94 40.13 -6.48 8.55
C MET A 94 39.42 -5.35 9.31
N PRO A 95 39.37 -5.40 10.65
CA PRO A 95 38.63 -4.43 11.46
C PRO A 95 39.18 -3.00 11.33
N SER A 96 40.51 -2.83 11.31
CA SER A 96 41.17 -1.52 11.24
C SER A 96 40.87 -0.77 9.93
N TYR A 97 40.97 -1.47 8.80
CA TYR A 97 40.69 -0.88 7.48
C TYR A 97 39.22 -0.52 7.31
N LEU A 98 38.31 -1.37 7.79
CA LEU A 98 36.88 -1.07 7.72
C LEU A 98 36.52 0.15 8.55
N ILE A 99 37.04 0.28 9.78
CA ILE A 99 36.82 1.47 10.62
C ILE A 99 37.34 2.73 9.92
N LEU A 100 38.51 2.68 9.29
CA LEU A 100 39.07 3.81 8.53
C LEU A 100 38.17 4.19 7.33
N ILE A 101 37.71 3.21 6.56
CA ILE A 101 36.78 3.43 5.44
C ILE A 101 35.46 4.00 5.95
N GLY A 102 34.93 3.42 7.03
CA GLY A 102 33.67 3.83 7.65
C GLY A 102 33.68 5.28 8.11
N THR A 103 34.75 5.67 8.82
CA THR A 103 34.98 7.03 9.32
C THR A 103 35.17 8.03 8.18
N ALA A 104 35.98 7.70 7.17
CA ALA A 104 36.18 8.54 5.98
C ALA A 104 34.86 8.78 5.21
N LEU A 105 34.01 7.76 5.13
CA LEU A 105 32.72 7.83 4.44
C LEU A 105 31.60 8.49 5.25
N VAL A 106 31.79 8.84 6.53
CA VAL A 106 30.72 9.49 7.33
C VAL A 106 30.29 10.79 6.69
N ILE A 107 31.23 11.68 6.34
CA ILE A 107 30.92 13.00 5.79
C ILE A 107 30.22 12.89 4.42
N PRO A 108 30.75 12.11 3.44
CA PRO A 108 30.05 11.84 2.19
C PRO A 108 28.63 11.31 2.41
N MET A 109 28.43 10.35 3.32
CA MET A 109 27.11 9.76 3.58
C MET A 109 26.13 10.74 4.23
N VAL A 110 26.60 11.66 5.07
CA VAL A 110 25.77 12.74 5.62
C VAL A 110 25.31 13.68 4.52
N ILE A 111 26.22 14.17 3.66
CA ILE A 111 25.89 15.05 2.53
C ILE A 111 24.87 14.40 1.63
N LEU A 112 25.15 13.18 1.22
CA LEU A 112 24.30 12.37 0.37
C LEU A 112 22.91 12.13 0.97
N SER A 113 22.83 11.90 2.29
CA SER A 113 21.55 11.73 2.98
C SER A 113 20.75 13.03 3.05
N ILE A 114 21.41 14.19 3.19
CA ILE A 114 20.76 15.50 3.11
C ILE A 114 20.20 15.74 1.71
N VAL A 115 21.01 15.48 0.67
CA VAL A 115 20.55 15.58 -0.74
C VAL A 115 19.37 14.65 -0.98
N GLY A 116 19.42 13.40 -0.50
CA GLY A 116 18.32 12.45 -0.61
C GLY A 116 17.04 12.93 0.07
N LEU A 117 17.14 13.58 1.24
CA LEU A 117 15.99 14.19 1.92
C LEU A 117 15.39 15.36 1.12
N ILE A 118 16.24 16.23 0.57
CA ILE A 118 15.81 17.35 -0.26
C ILE A 118 15.09 16.81 -1.50
N GLN A 119 15.67 15.83 -2.19
CA GLN A 119 15.05 15.22 -3.36
C GLN A 119 13.71 14.54 -3.05
N LEU A 120 13.58 13.87 -1.90
CA LEU A 120 12.30 13.31 -1.47
C LEU A 120 11.25 14.39 -1.20
N LYS A 121 11.64 15.47 -0.52
CA LYS A 121 10.74 16.58 -0.24
C LYS A 121 10.31 17.26 -1.53
N THR A 122 11.25 17.64 -2.39
CA THR A 122 10.97 18.26 -3.69
C THR A 122 10.16 17.35 -4.59
N GLY A 123 10.45 16.03 -4.62
CA GLY A 123 9.71 15.05 -5.39
C GLY A 123 8.26 14.90 -4.89
N ARG A 124 8.06 14.81 -3.58
CA ARG A 124 6.73 14.77 -2.96
C ARG A 124 5.95 16.06 -3.24
N ASP A 125 6.57 17.22 -3.06
CA ASP A 125 5.93 18.52 -3.27
C ASP A 125 5.67 18.76 -4.78
N SER A 126 6.47 18.19 -5.68
CA SER A 126 6.22 18.18 -7.13
C SER A 126 5.05 17.26 -7.49
N ALA A 127 5.01 16.06 -6.94
CA ALA A 127 3.92 15.11 -7.18
C ALA A 127 2.58 15.63 -6.64
N PHE A 128 2.60 16.25 -5.45
CA PHE A 128 1.44 16.95 -4.89
C PHE A 128 0.98 18.13 -5.76
N ARG A 129 1.92 18.93 -6.30
CA ARG A 129 1.57 19.99 -7.27
C ARG A 129 0.95 19.44 -8.55
N ARG A 130 1.44 18.31 -9.07
CA ARG A 130 0.86 17.64 -10.25
C ARG A 130 -0.55 17.13 -9.97
N ALA A 131 -0.78 16.58 -8.77
CA ALA A 131 -2.09 16.12 -8.32
C ALA A 131 -2.98 17.24 -7.75
N LYS A 132 -2.52 18.51 -7.76
CA LYS A 132 -3.22 19.67 -7.18
C LYS A 132 -3.60 19.52 -5.68
N ILE A 133 -2.88 18.67 -4.95
CA ILE A 133 -3.09 18.42 -3.51
C ILE A 133 -2.06 19.22 -2.71
N THR A 134 -2.48 19.89 -1.65
CA THR A 134 -1.59 20.73 -0.81
C THR A 134 -0.95 19.95 0.34
N GLY A 135 -1.49 18.80 0.74
CA GLY A 135 -0.90 17.89 1.73
C GLY A 135 -1.86 16.83 2.27
N ASP A 136 -1.46 16.13 3.34
CA ASP A 136 -2.24 15.07 3.98
C ASP A 136 -3.60 15.57 4.53
N GLU A 137 -3.69 16.84 4.96
CA GLU A 137 -4.95 17.45 5.42
C GLU A 137 -5.96 17.63 4.28
N GLU A 138 -5.47 17.93 3.08
CA GLU A 138 -6.29 18.05 1.87
C GLU A 138 -6.82 16.68 1.44
N LEU A 139 -6.01 15.61 1.54
CA LEU A 139 -6.49 14.24 1.30
C LEU A 139 -7.62 13.85 2.26
N VAL A 140 -7.51 14.20 3.54
CA VAL A 140 -8.60 13.97 4.51
C VAL A 140 -9.82 14.81 4.19
N ARG A 141 -9.64 16.07 3.76
CA ARG A 141 -10.76 16.91 3.33
C ARG A 141 -11.48 16.31 2.12
N ILE A 142 -10.75 15.86 1.10
CA ILE A 142 -11.34 15.21 -0.08
C ILE A 142 -12.07 13.93 0.34
N TYR A 143 -11.50 13.13 1.24
CA TYR A 143 -12.19 11.98 1.81
C TYR A 143 -13.51 12.38 2.49
N GLU A 144 -13.52 13.41 3.35
CA GLU A 144 -14.72 13.90 4.03
C GLU A 144 -15.81 14.44 3.09
N LEU A 145 -15.45 14.81 1.84
CA LEU A 145 -16.42 15.22 0.82
C LEU A 145 -17.14 14.02 0.20
N HIS A 146 -16.46 12.88 0.06
CA HIS A 146 -17.01 11.67 -0.57
C HIS A 146 -17.59 10.68 0.46
N HIS A 147 -17.03 10.65 1.66
CA HIS A 147 -17.31 9.66 2.71
C HIS A 147 -17.40 10.31 4.10
N LYS A 148 -18.03 9.62 5.05
CA LYS A 148 -18.21 10.13 6.42
C LYS A 148 -17.20 9.53 7.38
N LEU A 149 -16.57 10.38 8.18
CA LEU A 149 -15.77 9.96 9.32
C LEU A 149 -16.67 9.49 10.46
N ASP A 150 -16.42 8.28 10.94
CA ASP A 150 -17.20 7.70 12.03
C ASP A 150 -16.53 7.96 13.40
N PRO A 151 -17.15 8.80 14.27
CA PRO A 151 -16.56 9.20 15.54
C PRO A 151 -16.38 8.03 16.52
N GLN A 152 -17.09 6.91 16.35
CA GLN A 152 -17.04 5.79 17.30
C GLN A 152 -15.65 5.15 17.39
N TYR A 153 -14.88 5.20 16.29
CA TYR A 153 -13.54 4.62 16.23
C TYR A 153 -12.43 5.55 16.74
N LYS A 154 -12.76 6.80 17.09
CA LYS A 154 -11.77 7.77 17.59
C LYS A 154 -11.10 7.29 18.87
N ALA A 155 -11.86 6.80 19.85
CA ALA A 155 -11.33 6.34 21.13
C ALA A 155 -10.38 5.15 20.96
N MET A 156 -10.79 4.17 20.14
CA MET A 156 -9.95 3.00 19.81
C MET A 156 -8.64 3.43 19.13
N ALA A 157 -8.72 4.31 18.13
CA ALA A 157 -7.54 4.79 17.41
C ALA A 157 -6.55 5.56 18.31
N GLU A 158 -7.06 6.38 19.22
CA GLU A 158 -6.24 7.10 20.20
C GLU A 158 -5.57 6.16 21.20
N GLU A 159 -6.25 5.10 21.64
CA GLU A 159 -5.67 4.07 22.51
C GLU A 159 -4.56 3.28 21.79
N CYS A 160 -4.80 2.81 20.57
CA CYS A 160 -3.81 2.14 19.74
C CYS A 160 -2.55 3.00 19.57
N ARG A 161 -2.73 4.30 19.31
CA ARG A 161 -1.60 5.25 19.23
C ARG A 161 -0.86 5.38 20.55
N LYS A 162 -1.57 5.56 21.66
CA LYS A 162 -0.96 5.69 23.00
C LYS A 162 -0.12 4.46 23.35
N ASN A 163 -0.60 3.27 22.98
CA ASN A 163 0.12 2.01 23.19
C ASN A 163 1.35 1.90 22.29
N ALA A 164 1.24 2.32 21.02
CA ALA A 164 2.39 2.38 20.11
C ALA A 164 3.46 3.37 20.58
N ASP A 165 3.05 4.54 21.08
CA ASP A 165 3.95 5.56 21.64
C ASP A 165 4.64 5.06 22.91
N ARG A 166 3.91 4.41 23.83
CA ARG A 166 4.49 3.75 25.00
C ARG A 166 5.54 2.71 24.62
N ALA A 167 5.24 1.85 23.64
CA ALA A 167 6.19 0.86 23.14
C ALA A 167 7.45 1.52 22.56
N ALA A 168 7.30 2.63 21.83
CA ALA A 168 8.43 3.39 21.32
C ALA A 168 9.27 4.06 22.44
N SER A 169 8.64 4.54 23.50
CA SER A 169 9.33 5.07 24.68
C SER A 169 10.10 3.99 25.44
N ILE A 170 9.49 2.81 25.66
CA ILE A 170 10.17 1.67 26.28
C ILE A 170 11.36 1.24 25.44
N TYR A 171 11.21 1.22 24.11
CA TYR A 171 12.30 0.94 23.19
C TYR A 171 13.46 1.93 23.35
N ALA A 172 13.19 3.24 23.39
CA ALA A 172 14.22 4.25 23.58
C ALA A 172 14.95 4.10 24.93
N LEU A 173 14.20 3.79 26.00
CA LEU A 173 14.76 3.57 27.33
C LEU A 173 15.63 2.30 27.39
N GLY A 174 15.22 1.23 26.69
CA GLY A 174 16.00 0.01 26.56
C GLY A 174 17.38 0.23 25.91
N ILE A 175 17.46 1.06 24.87
CA ILE A 175 18.75 1.41 24.24
C ILE A 175 19.68 2.10 25.25
N VAL A 176 19.15 3.06 26.01
CA VAL A 176 19.95 3.78 27.03
C VAL A 176 20.46 2.80 28.08
N ALA A 177 19.62 1.87 28.55
CA ALA A 177 20.02 0.86 29.53
C ALA A 177 21.15 -0.04 29.03
N VAL A 178 21.09 -0.50 27.77
CA VAL A 178 22.18 -1.30 27.18
C VAL A 178 23.47 -0.50 27.08
N MET A 179 23.40 0.75 26.66
CA MET A 179 24.57 1.62 26.61
C MET A 179 25.20 1.77 27.99
N CYS A 180 24.40 1.95 29.05
CA CYS A 180 24.93 1.98 30.42
C CYS A 180 25.64 0.66 30.79
N VAL A 181 25.03 -0.50 30.52
CA VAL A 181 25.67 -1.80 30.84
C VAL A 181 26.98 -1.98 30.09
N LEU A 182 27.05 -1.60 28.81
CA LEU A 182 28.27 -1.68 28.00
C LEU A 182 29.42 -0.83 28.56
N PHE A 183 29.13 0.30 29.21
CA PHE A 183 30.16 1.21 29.73
C PHE A 183 30.56 0.95 31.18
N PHE A 184 29.65 0.48 32.02
CA PHE A 184 29.90 0.34 33.46
C PHE A 184 30.27 -1.08 33.90
N VAL A 185 30.06 -2.10 33.05
CA VAL A 185 30.30 -3.51 33.41
C VAL A 185 31.50 -4.06 32.64
N ASN A 186 32.62 -4.26 33.34
CA ASN A 186 33.84 -4.85 32.78
C ASN A 186 33.78 -6.38 32.63
N ASN A 187 32.74 -7.04 33.16
CA ASN A 187 32.59 -8.49 33.05
C ASN A 187 31.95 -8.87 31.70
N ILE A 188 32.77 -9.46 30.82
CA ILE A 188 32.37 -9.88 29.46
C ILE A 188 31.17 -10.83 29.46
N LEU A 189 31.06 -11.73 30.44
CA LEU A 189 29.99 -12.72 30.50
C LEU A 189 28.64 -12.07 30.86
N ILE A 190 28.65 -11.11 31.78
CA ILE A 190 27.46 -10.31 32.15
C ILE A 190 27.03 -9.44 30.97
N MET A 191 27.98 -8.84 30.25
CA MET A 191 27.73 -8.04 29.06
C MET A 191 27.06 -8.86 27.95
N MET A 192 27.58 -10.07 27.68
CA MET A 192 27.02 -10.97 26.67
C MET A 192 25.57 -11.39 27.03
N LEU A 193 25.33 -11.75 28.29
CA LEU A 193 23.98 -12.07 28.78
C LEU A 193 23.02 -10.88 28.67
N ALA A 194 23.48 -9.67 29.01
CA ALA A 194 22.66 -8.47 28.92
C ALA A 194 22.30 -8.10 27.46
N ILE A 195 23.24 -8.22 26.52
CA ILE A 195 22.99 -8.02 25.09
C ILE A 195 21.98 -9.06 24.58
N MET A 196 22.13 -10.32 24.96
CA MET A 196 21.22 -11.39 24.55
C MET A 196 19.81 -11.17 25.08
N ALA A 197 19.67 -10.84 26.37
CA ALA A 197 18.38 -10.50 26.98
C ALA A 197 17.73 -9.28 26.30
N TYR A 198 18.52 -8.25 26.00
CA TYR A 198 18.06 -7.08 25.26
C TYR A 198 17.56 -7.45 23.86
N MET A 199 18.26 -8.30 23.12
CA MET A 199 17.83 -8.72 21.78
C MET A 199 16.50 -9.48 21.79
N ILE A 200 16.25 -10.29 22.82
CA ILE A 200 14.98 -10.99 23.00
C ILE A 200 13.85 -9.99 23.30
N ILE A 201 14.07 -9.10 24.28
CA ILE A 201 13.11 -8.06 24.67
C ILE A 201 12.83 -7.11 23.49
N PHE A 202 13.86 -6.75 22.73
CA PHE A 202 13.76 -5.92 21.54
C PHE A 202 12.85 -6.54 20.49
N ASN A 203 13.05 -7.82 20.16
CA ASN A 203 12.18 -8.53 19.22
C ASN A 203 10.73 -8.60 19.72
N TYR A 204 10.53 -8.81 21.02
CA TYR A 204 9.20 -8.82 21.63
C TYR A 204 8.51 -7.45 21.53
N ILE A 205 9.18 -6.35 21.91
CA ILE A 205 8.63 -4.99 21.83
C ILE A 205 8.36 -4.59 20.38
N ALA A 206 9.25 -4.93 19.44
CA ALA A 206 9.04 -4.65 18.02
C ALA A 206 7.77 -5.33 17.49
N ARG A 207 7.53 -6.59 17.87
CA ARG A 207 6.29 -7.32 17.55
C ARG A 207 5.06 -6.72 18.23
N TYR A 208 5.17 -6.33 19.50
CA TYR A 208 4.09 -5.68 20.24
C TYR A 208 3.66 -4.35 19.59
N ARG A 209 4.64 -3.54 19.17
CA ARG A 209 4.37 -2.28 18.45
C ARG A 209 3.64 -2.52 17.13
N ALA A 210 4.04 -3.54 16.36
CA ALA A 210 3.33 -3.92 15.14
C ALA A 210 1.90 -4.40 15.44
N SER A 211 1.71 -5.08 16.58
CA SER A 211 0.42 -5.59 17.02
C SER A 211 -0.58 -4.50 17.45
N CYS A 212 -0.11 -3.30 17.79
CA CYS A 212 -0.97 -2.17 18.14
C CYS A 212 -1.89 -1.71 16.99
N MET A 213 -1.55 -2.04 15.74
CA MET A 213 -2.39 -1.72 14.58
C MET A 213 -3.40 -2.82 14.24
N ILE A 214 -3.29 -4.01 14.82
CA ILE A 214 -4.18 -5.15 14.54
C ILE A 214 -5.66 -4.79 14.75
N PRO A 215 -6.08 -4.07 15.81
CA PRO A 215 -7.48 -3.70 15.99
C PRO A 215 -8.03 -2.88 14.82
N ILE A 216 -7.22 -1.99 14.24
CA ILE A 216 -7.61 -1.16 13.09
C ILE A 216 -7.70 -2.03 11.83
N THR A 217 -6.68 -2.87 11.58
CA THR A 217 -6.67 -3.76 10.41
C THR A 217 -7.84 -4.75 10.41
N LYS A 218 -8.29 -5.21 11.59
CA LYS A 218 -9.45 -6.11 11.74
C LYS A 218 -10.76 -5.50 11.23
N LEU A 219 -10.92 -4.17 11.23
CA LEU A 219 -12.11 -3.50 10.71
C LEU A 219 -12.31 -3.82 9.22
N LEU A 220 -11.24 -3.78 8.43
CA LEU A 220 -11.31 -4.23 7.04
C LEU A 220 -11.28 -5.77 6.95
N TYR A 221 -10.35 -6.42 7.64
CA TYR A 221 -10.03 -7.82 7.34
C TYR A 221 -11.07 -8.81 7.87
N GLU A 222 -11.68 -8.52 9.02
CA GLU A 222 -12.68 -9.40 9.66
C GLU A 222 -14.11 -8.84 9.51
N GLN A 223 -14.28 -7.52 9.66
CA GLN A 223 -15.62 -6.90 9.63
C GLN A 223 -16.06 -6.41 8.24
N CYS A 224 -15.14 -6.39 7.27
CA CYS A 224 -15.40 -5.89 5.91
C CYS A 224 -15.98 -4.46 5.90
N ASP A 225 -15.52 -3.61 6.81
CA ASP A 225 -15.94 -2.20 6.92
C ASP A 225 -14.76 -1.26 6.58
N PRO A 226 -14.63 -0.86 5.30
CA PRO A 226 -13.57 0.03 4.88
C PRO A 226 -13.74 1.46 5.43
N GLU A 227 -14.96 1.98 5.62
CA GLU A 227 -15.19 3.32 6.18
C GLU A 227 -14.73 3.42 7.64
N ALA A 228 -15.05 2.40 8.43
CA ALA A 228 -14.58 2.28 9.81
C ALA A 228 -13.05 2.22 9.89
N CYS A 229 -12.44 1.42 9.01
CA CYS A 229 -10.99 1.27 8.94
C CYS A 229 -10.30 2.60 8.61
N ILE A 230 -10.78 3.33 7.59
CA ILE A 230 -10.23 4.64 7.21
C ILE A 230 -10.40 5.65 8.35
N SER A 231 -11.58 5.70 8.96
CA SER A 231 -11.84 6.60 10.10
C SER A 231 -10.85 6.35 11.23
N ALA A 232 -10.62 5.09 11.59
CA ALA A 232 -9.64 4.71 12.60
C ALA A 232 -8.20 5.08 12.20
N ILE A 233 -7.81 4.91 10.93
CA ILE A 233 -6.49 5.30 10.41
C ILE A 233 -6.29 6.82 10.50
N ILE A 234 -7.29 7.62 10.11
CA ILE A 234 -7.22 9.09 10.14
C ILE A 234 -7.10 9.57 11.58
N TYR A 235 -7.92 9.06 12.52
CA TYR A 235 -7.81 9.42 13.93
C TYR A 235 -6.48 9.00 14.56
N TYR A 236 -5.98 7.81 14.22
CA TYR A 236 -4.66 7.34 14.66
C TYR A 236 -3.56 8.29 14.16
N SER A 237 -3.68 8.75 12.92
CA SER A 237 -2.72 9.62 12.22
C SER A 237 -2.80 11.09 12.63
N THR A 238 -3.84 11.50 13.36
CA THR A 238 -4.09 12.91 13.74
C THR A 238 -3.50 13.24 15.10
N ARG A 239 -2.47 14.09 15.15
CA ARG A 239 -1.79 14.47 16.41
C ARG A 239 -1.89 15.97 16.67
N ARG A 240 -2.46 16.35 17.82
CA ARG A 240 -2.59 17.77 18.25
C ARG A 240 -3.17 18.66 17.14
N GLY A 241 -4.18 18.15 16.43
CA GLY A 241 -4.85 18.87 15.33
C GLY A 241 -4.12 18.85 13.98
N LYS A 242 -2.93 18.24 13.87
CA LYS A 242 -2.22 18.07 12.59
C LYS A 242 -2.35 16.63 12.10
N VAL A 243 -2.75 16.46 10.85
CA VAL A 243 -2.87 15.14 10.22
C VAL A 243 -1.55 14.75 9.60
N ARG A 244 -1.08 13.53 9.89
CA ARG A 244 0.02 12.92 9.15
C ARG A 244 -0.30 11.47 8.87
N LEU A 245 -0.75 11.19 7.65
CA LEU A 245 -1.27 9.88 7.27
C LEU A 245 -0.22 8.79 7.46
N THR A 246 -0.65 7.69 8.08
CA THR A 246 0.14 6.49 8.28
C THR A 246 -0.55 5.30 7.62
N ASN A 247 0.22 4.25 7.30
CA ASN A 247 -0.30 3.04 6.68
C ASN A 247 -1.09 3.28 5.37
N GLN A 248 -0.51 4.08 4.46
CA GLN A 248 -1.11 4.45 3.17
C GLN A 248 -1.52 3.24 2.31
N ALA A 249 -0.85 2.09 2.46
CA ALA A 249 -1.26 0.85 1.77
C ALA A 249 -2.64 0.36 2.22
N LEU A 250 -2.87 0.28 3.54
CA LEU A 250 -4.17 -0.13 4.07
C LEU A 250 -5.26 0.92 3.75
N LEU A 251 -4.91 2.21 3.83
CA LEU A 251 -5.81 3.30 3.46
C LEU A 251 -6.23 3.20 1.97
N ALA A 252 -5.27 3.03 1.06
CA ALA A 252 -5.56 2.86 -0.37
C ALA A 252 -6.37 1.58 -0.63
N GLN A 253 -6.08 0.48 0.08
CA GLN A 253 -6.86 -0.75 -0.01
C GLN A 253 -8.33 -0.53 0.41
N CYS A 254 -8.57 0.22 1.49
CA CYS A 254 -9.93 0.55 1.90
C CYS A 254 -10.64 1.42 0.85
N LEU A 255 -9.95 2.39 0.25
CA LEU A 255 -10.51 3.26 -0.79
C LEU A 255 -10.86 2.50 -2.08
N ILE A 256 -10.03 1.52 -2.46
CA ILE A 256 -10.35 0.56 -3.52
C ILE A 256 -11.67 -0.16 -3.21
N TYR A 257 -11.84 -0.63 -1.97
CA TYR A 257 -13.06 -1.30 -1.53
C TYR A 257 -14.25 -0.36 -1.22
N LEU A 258 -14.06 0.95 -1.34
CA LEU A 258 -15.12 1.97 -1.36
C LEU A 258 -15.45 2.45 -2.77
N ASN A 259 -14.81 1.88 -3.80
CA ASN A 259 -14.94 2.30 -5.19
C ASN A 259 -14.51 3.76 -5.44
N ASP A 260 -13.50 4.26 -4.70
CA ASP A 260 -12.86 5.57 -4.96
C ASP A 260 -11.39 5.38 -5.39
N PRO A 261 -11.16 4.92 -6.64
CA PRO A 261 -9.81 4.64 -7.14
C PRO A 261 -8.96 5.91 -7.34
N GLN A 262 -9.59 7.07 -7.56
CA GLN A 262 -8.88 8.34 -7.75
C GLN A 262 -8.25 8.79 -6.43
N LEU A 263 -9.03 8.81 -5.34
CA LEU A 263 -8.49 9.13 -4.03
C LEU A 263 -7.47 8.09 -3.55
N ALA A 264 -7.67 6.81 -3.90
CA ALA A 264 -6.69 5.76 -3.64
C ALA A 264 -5.34 6.03 -4.35
N GLN A 265 -5.39 6.50 -5.61
CA GLN A 265 -4.20 6.89 -6.36
C GLN A 265 -3.46 8.03 -5.66
N ASP A 266 -4.20 9.06 -5.25
CA ASP A 266 -3.67 10.25 -4.58
C ASP A 266 -3.01 9.92 -3.24
N VAL A 267 -3.59 9.00 -2.47
CA VAL A 267 -2.97 8.47 -1.24
C VAL A 267 -1.64 7.77 -1.55
N LEU A 268 -1.57 6.99 -2.63
CA LEU A 268 -0.37 6.25 -3.02
C LEU A 268 0.75 7.12 -3.61
N ILE A 269 0.47 8.36 -4.03
CA ILE A 269 1.52 9.31 -4.45
C ILE A 269 2.58 9.47 -3.36
N THR A 270 2.14 9.48 -2.10
CA THR A 270 3.02 9.66 -0.94
C THR A 270 3.48 8.35 -0.30
N PHE A 271 3.14 7.21 -0.88
CA PHE A 271 3.49 5.90 -0.37
C PHE A 271 5.02 5.67 -0.38
N PRO A 272 5.65 5.34 0.77
CA PRO A 272 7.09 5.25 0.87
C PRO A 272 7.61 3.90 0.35
N ARG A 273 8.27 3.94 -0.80
CA ARG A 273 8.89 2.79 -1.49
C ARG A 273 10.29 2.47 -0.93
N LYS A 274 10.32 2.08 0.36
CA LYS A 274 11.55 1.90 1.16
C LYS A 274 12.37 0.67 0.75
N ASP A 275 11.69 -0.41 0.43
CA ASP A 275 12.24 -1.73 0.19
C ASP A 275 11.45 -2.46 -0.90
N ALA A 276 12.00 -3.57 -1.41
CA ALA A 276 11.40 -4.31 -2.51
C ALA A 276 9.96 -4.77 -2.22
N ALA A 277 9.63 -5.15 -0.98
CA ALA A 277 8.27 -5.55 -0.64
C ALA A 277 7.32 -4.36 -0.74
N SER A 278 7.70 -3.19 -0.21
CA SER A 278 6.89 -1.97 -0.37
C SER A 278 6.70 -1.57 -1.84
N VAL A 279 7.71 -1.74 -2.69
CA VAL A 279 7.59 -1.45 -4.13
C VAL A 279 6.60 -2.41 -4.79
N LEU A 280 6.65 -3.69 -4.44
CA LEU A 280 5.71 -4.69 -4.94
C LEU A 280 4.27 -4.37 -4.49
N THR A 281 4.07 -4.05 -3.21
CA THR A 281 2.76 -3.64 -2.69
C THR A 281 2.23 -2.41 -3.40
N TYR A 282 3.09 -1.42 -3.69
CA TYR A 282 2.70 -0.23 -4.44
C TYR A 282 2.16 -0.59 -5.83
N TRP A 283 2.88 -1.43 -6.60
CA TRP A 283 2.44 -1.82 -7.93
C TRP A 283 1.22 -2.72 -7.93
N SER A 284 1.09 -3.59 -6.92
CA SER A 284 -0.12 -4.40 -6.71
C SER A 284 -1.35 -3.53 -6.48
N LEU A 285 -1.29 -2.57 -5.56
CA LEU A 285 -2.41 -1.64 -5.32
C LEU A 285 -2.69 -0.73 -6.53
N MET A 286 -1.63 -0.23 -7.18
CA MET A 286 -1.77 0.61 -8.35
C MET A 286 -2.41 -0.14 -9.54
N SER A 287 -2.09 -1.42 -9.71
CA SER A 287 -2.75 -2.28 -10.70
C SER A 287 -4.26 -2.39 -10.46
N TYR A 288 -4.68 -2.51 -9.20
CA TYR A 288 -6.09 -2.54 -8.85
C TYR A 288 -6.75 -1.21 -9.22
N ILE A 289 -6.12 -0.10 -8.86
CA ILE A 289 -6.61 1.24 -9.17
C ILE A 289 -6.76 1.45 -10.67
N TYR A 290 -5.75 1.11 -11.47
CA TYR A 290 -5.81 1.23 -12.93
C TYR A 290 -6.90 0.32 -13.54
N TYR A 291 -7.08 -0.89 -13.01
CA TYR A 291 -8.18 -1.76 -13.41
C TYR A 291 -9.55 -1.10 -13.14
N LEU A 292 -9.77 -0.51 -11.96
CA LEU A 292 -11.03 0.19 -11.65
C LEU A 292 -11.25 1.45 -12.50
N MET A 293 -10.18 2.16 -12.86
CA MET A 293 -10.24 3.31 -13.77
C MET A 293 -10.33 2.92 -15.24
N LYS A 294 -10.29 1.62 -15.58
CA LYS A 294 -10.24 1.10 -16.95
C LYS A 294 -9.04 1.62 -17.76
N ASP A 295 -7.92 1.89 -17.09
CA ASP A 295 -6.66 2.33 -17.72
C ASP A 295 -5.74 1.13 -18.01
N GLN A 296 -5.81 0.66 -19.24
CA GLN A 296 -5.04 -0.50 -19.68
C GLN A 296 -3.52 -0.25 -19.69
N ALA A 297 -3.09 0.90 -20.20
CA ALA A 297 -1.67 1.23 -20.29
C ALA A 297 -1.03 1.35 -18.89
N GLY A 298 -1.75 1.93 -17.94
CA GLY A 298 -1.33 1.99 -16.53
C GLY A 298 -1.21 0.60 -15.89
N LEU A 299 -2.14 -0.31 -16.22
CA LEU A 299 -2.14 -1.68 -15.72
C LEU A 299 -0.98 -2.52 -16.28
N GLU A 300 -0.72 -2.44 -17.58
CA GLU A 300 0.41 -3.11 -18.24
C GLU A 300 1.75 -2.63 -17.67
N ARG A 301 1.91 -1.31 -17.52
CA ARG A 301 3.08 -0.72 -16.88
C ARG A 301 3.28 -1.25 -15.46
N SER A 302 2.19 -1.41 -14.69
CA SER A 302 2.26 -1.94 -13.32
C SER A 302 2.77 -3.37 -13.29
N TYR A 303 2.37 -4.20 -14.27
CA TYR A 303 2.87 -5.57 -14.43
C TYR A 303 4.36 -5.63 -14.79
N GLU A 304 4.80 -4.80 -15.74
CA GLU A 304 6.21 -4.72 -16.14
C GLU A 304 7.11 -4.29 -14.98
N GLU A 305 6.70 -3.25 -14.25
CA GLU A 305 7.46 -2.73 -13.12
C GLU A 305 7.46 -3.71 -11.93
N ALA A 306 6.35 -4.41 -11.66
CA ALA A 306 6.29 -5.45 -10.64
C ALA A 306 7.23 -6.63 -10.98
N THR A 307 7.38 -6.98 -12.27
CA THR A 307 8.26 -8.07 -12.72
C THR A 307 9.74 -7.76 -12.46
N LYS A 308 10.11 -6.47 -12.52
CA LYS A 308 11.47 -6.00 -12.22
C LYS A 308 11.81 -6.11 -10.72
N VAL A 309 10.82 -6.25 -9.84
CA VAL A 309 11.04 -6.33 -8.38
C VAL A 309 11.63 -7.70 -8.00
N ARG A 310 12.65 -7.68 -7.16
CA ARG A 310 13.27 -8.88 -6.57
C ARG A 310 13.13 -8.84 -5.05
N LEU A 311 12.45 -9.82 -4.48
CA LEU A 311 12.28 -9.96 -3.03
C LEU A 311 13.43 -10.77 -2.42
N ASN A 312 14.07 -10.21 -1.39
CA ASN A 312 15.24 -10.80 -0.72
C ASN A 312 14.83 -11.76 0.42
N PHE A 313 13.90 -12.68 0.15
CA PHE A 313 13.40 -13.68 1.11
C PHE A 313 13.60 -15.13 0.63
N GLY A 314 14.55 -15.37 -0.27
CA GLY A 314 14.77 -16.70 -0.86
C GLY A 314 13.53 -17.22 -1.57
N HIS A 315 13.23 -18.52 -1.39
CA HIS A 315 12.06 -19.17 -2.01
C HIS A 315 10.73 -18.49 -1.65
N THR A 316 10.55 -18.08 -0.39
CA THR A 316 9.35 -17.35 0.06
C THR A 316 9.18 -16.03 -0.69
N GLY A 317 10.29 -15.34 -1.00
CA GLY A 317 10.25 -14.10 -1.79
C GLY A 317 9.82 -14.34 -3.23
N VAL A 318 10.25 -15.44 -3.84
CA VAL A 318 9.80 -15.81 -5.19
C VAL A 318 8.31 -16.12 -5.20
N MET A 319 7.82 -16.85 -4.19
CA MET A 319 6.42 -17.21 -4.05
C MET A 319 5.52 -15.98 -3.88
N ILE A 320 5.84 -15.08 -2.93
CA ILE A 320 5.09 -13.83 -2.70
C ILE A 320 5.02 -13.01 -3.99
N ARG A 321 6.15 -12.84 -4.67
CA ARG A 321 6.18 -12.10 -5.93
C ARG A 321 5.32 -12.77 -7.00
N SER A 322 5.38 -14.10 -7.11
CA SER A 322 4.57 -14.84 -8.08
C SER A 322 3.08 -14.68 -7.81
N GLU A 323 2.65 -14.68 -6.55
CA GLU A 323 1.26 -14.49 -6.17
C GLU A 323 0.75 -13.10 -6.56
N GLU A 324 1.54 -12.06 -6.26
CA GLU A 324 1.22 -10.67 -6.64
C GLU A 324 1.20 -10.49 -8.17
N LEU A 325 2.18 -11.05 -8.90
CA LEU A 325 2.22 -11.00 -10.36
C LEU A 325 1.03 -11.72 -10.99
N ASN A 326 0.64 -12.88 -10.45
CA ASN A 326 -0.56 -13.59 -10.91
C ASN A 326 -1.82 -12.74 -10.66
N SER A 327 -1.89 -12.03 -9.53
CA SER A 327 -3.01 -11.11 -9.25
C SER A 327 -3.09 -9.95 -10.23
N ILE A 328 -1.96 -9.33 -10.57
CA ILE A 328 -1.90 -8.23 -11.55
C ILE A 328 -2.28 -8.77 -12.93
N LYS A 329 -1.68 -9.89 -13.35
CA LYS A 329 -1.97 -10.52 -14.64
C LYS A 329 -3.45 -10.88 -14.77
N ASN A 330 -4.04 -11.44 -13.73
CA ASN A 330 -5.45 -11.77 -13.72
C ASN A 330 -6.36 -10.55 -13.96
N ARG A 331 -5.98 -9.35 -13.52
CA ARG A 331 -6.72 -8.12 -13.84
C ARG A 331 -6.55 -7.70 -15.30
N LEU A 332 -5.38 -7.92 -15.90
CA LEU A 332 -5.18 -7.73 -17.34
C LEU A 332 -6.07 -8.69 -18.13
N ASP A 333 -6.06 -9.97 -17.75
CA ASP A 333 -6.85 -11.02 -18.39
C ASP A 333 -8.36 -10.71 -18.29
N LEU A 334 -8.82 -10.23 -17.12
CA LEU A 334 -10.22 -9.76 -16.92
C LEU A 334 -10.59 -8.62 -17.87
N MET A 335 -9.69 -7.66 -18.07
CA MET A 335 -9.92 -6.51 -18.94
C MET A 335 -9.87 -6.89 -20.43
N ASN A 336 -9.04 -7.87 -20.79
CA ASN A 336 -8.92 -8.41 -22.14
C ASN A 336 -10.02 -9.44 -22.48
N GLY A 337 -10.83 -9.86 -21.50
CA GLY A 337 -11.91 -10.83 -21.68
C GLY A 337 -11.49 -12.30 -21.69
N ASP A 338 -10.28 -12.64 -21.21
CA ASP A 338 -9.85 -14.04 -21.06
C ASP A 338 -10.37 -14.64 -19.74
N PHE A 339 -11.64 -15.04 -19.76
CA PHE A 339 -12.35 -15.47 -18.56
C PHE A 339 -11.96 -16.86 -18.03
N SER A 340 -11.35 -17.70 -18.87
CA SER A 340 -11.05 -19.10 -18.54
C SER A 340 -9.98 -19.22 -17.46
N GLU A 341 -8.85 -18.54 -17.66
CA GLU A 341 -7.78 -18.42 -16.68
C GLU A 341 -8.21 -17.58 -15.47
N CYS A 342 -9.04 -16.55 -15.68
CA CYS A 342 -9.53 -15.71 -14.59
C CYS A 342 -10.34 -16.47 -13.55
N LYS A 343 -11.29 -17.30 -14.01
CA LYS A 343 -12.13 -18.10 -13.14
C LYS A 343 -11.29 -19.08 -12.32
N ARG A 344 -10.27 -19.69 -12.94
CA ARG A 344 -9.33 -20.61 -12.27
C ARG A 344 -8.55 -19.90 -11.16
N TYR A 345 -8.06 -18.69 -11.41
CA TYR A 345 -7.36 -17.88 -10.42
C TYR A 345 -8.24 -17.55 -9.21
N PHE A 346 -9.45 -17.01 -9.43
CA PHE A 346 -10.32 -16.62 -8.32
C PHE A 346 -10.85 -17.83 -7.54
N LEU A 347 -11.10 -18.97 -8.18
CA LEU A 347 -11.44 -20.21 -7.48
C LEU A 347 -10.30 -20.69 -6.57
N GLN A 348 -9.05 -20.57 -7.02
CA GLN A 348 -7.90 -20.88 -6.19
C GLN A 348 -7.79 -19.88 -5.01
N SER A 349 -7.94 -18.58 -5.29
CA SER A 349 -7.92 -17.52 -4.29
C SER A 349 -8.99 -17.73 -3.21
N LEU A 350 -10.22 -18.09 -3.62
CA LEU A 350 -11.33 -18.37 -2.70
C LEU A 350 -11.04 -19.56 -1.77
N LYS A 351 -10.36 -20.60 -2.27
CA LYS A 351 -9.95 -21.77 -1.45
C LYS A 351 -8.87 -21.42 -0.42
N THR A 352 -7.96 -20.51 -0.77
CA THR A 352 -6.83 -20.12 0.10
C THR A 352 -7.12 -18.90 0.97
N ALA A 353 -8.23 -18.18 0.71
CA ALA A 353 -8.58 -16.95 1.40
C ALA A 353 -8.82 -17.19 2.90
N VAL A 354 -8.00 -16.53 3.72
CA VAL A 354 -8.11 -16.58 5.18
C VAL A 354 -9.16 -15.57 5.66
N PHE A 355 -9.21 -14.40 5.04
CA PHE A 355 -10.02 -13.28 5.51
C PHE A 355 -11.35 -13.14 4.73
N PRO A 356 -12.46 -12.79 5.41
CA PRO A 356 -13.75 -12.51 4.77
C PRO A 356 -13.70 -11.59 3.56
N PHE A 357 -12.95 -10.47 3.62
CA PHE A 357 -12.89 -9.53 2.50
C PHE A 357 -12.28 -10.15 1.22
N GLN A 358 -11.28 -11.04 1.37
CA GLN A 358 -10.68 -11.76 0.24
C GLN A 358 -11.66 -12.76 -0.37
N LYS A 359 -12.51 -13.38 0.46
CA LYS A 359 -13.57 -14.28 -0.01
C LYS A 359 -14.64 -13.50 -0.77
N ALA A 360 -15.05 -12.34 -0.26
CA ALA A 360 -15.99 -11.45 -0.94
C ALA A 360 -15.43 -10.95 -2.27
N ASP A 361 -14.16 -10.52 -2.30
CA ASP A 361 -13.45 -10.08 -3.51
C ASP A 361 -13.42 -11.19 -4.57
N ALA A 362 -12.96 -12.39 -4.21
CA ALA A 362 -12.91 -13.53 -5.13
C ALA A 362 -14.30 -13.96 -5.61
N ALA A 363 -15.29 -14.05 -4.71
CA ALA A 363 -16.67 -14.42 -5.06
C ALA A 363 -17.29 -13.40 -6.01
N TYR A 364 -17.05 -12.11 -5.80
CA TYR A 364 -17.57 -11.05 -6.66
C TYR A 364 -17.08 -11.20 -8.10
N TYR A 365 -15.78 -11.39 -8.30
CA TYR A 365 -15.25 -11.57 -9.66
C TYR A 365 -15.68 -12.90 -10.31
N ILE A 366 -15.85 -13.99 -9.54
CA ILE A 366 -16.41 -15.23 -10.09
C ILE A 366 -17.87 -15.01 -10.53
N GLY A 367 -18.65 -14.27 -9.74
CA GLY A 367 -20.02 -13.87 -10.08
C GLY A 367 -20.08 -13.05 -11.36
N LEU A 368 -19.23 -12.02 -11.49
CA LEU A 368 -19.13 -11.20 -12.70
C LEU A 368 -18.76 -12.01 -13.93
N ILE A 369 -17.74 -12.86 -13.84
CA ILE A 369 -17.33 -13.73 -14.96
C ILE A 369 -18.49 -14.64 -15.37
N SER A 370 -19.17 -15.26 -14.40
CA SER A 370 -20.28 -16.18 -14.67
C SER A 370 -21.48 -15.46 -15.28
N PHE A 371 -21.76 -14.23 -14.84
CA PHE A 371 -22.79 -13.38 -15.42
C PHE A 371 -22.49 -13.04 -16.89
N VAL A 372 -21.26 -12.67 -17.22
CA VAL A 372 -20.83 -12.39 -18.59
C VAL A 372 -20.86 -13.66 -19.46
N GLN A 373 -20.58 -14.82 -18.88
CA GLN A 373 -20.70 -16.14 -19.52
C GLN A 373 -22.15 -16.66 -19.62
N GLN A 374 -23.14 -15.87 -19.17
CA GLN A 374 -24.57 -16.24 -19.15
C GLN A 374 -24.91 -17.46 -18.29
N ASP A 375 -24.05 -17.81 -17.33
CA ASP A 375 -24.33 -18.79 -16.29
C ASP A 375 -24.95 -18.08 -15.08
N TYR A 376 -26.21 -17.65 -15.24
CA TYR A 376 -26.92 -16.84 -14.25
C TYR A 376 -27.14 -17.58 -12.93
N GLY A 377 -27.35 -18.90 -12.99
CA GLY A 377 -27.48 -19.74 -11.79
C GLY A 377 -26.21 -19.70 -10.92
N LEU A 378 -25.04 -19.86 -11.54
CA LEU A 378 -23.77 -19.78 -10.84
C LEU A 378 -23.46 -18.34 -10.40
N ALA A 379 -23.76 -17.34 -11.24
CA ALA A 379 -23.58 -15.94 -10.91
C ALA A 379 -24.38 -15.55 -9.66
N ALA A 380 -25.65 -15.92 -9.61
CA ALA A 380 -26.52 -15.63 -8.47
C ALA A 380 -26.03 -16.28 -7.18
N MET A 381 -25.51 -17.51 -7.23
CA MET A 381 -24.92 -18.18 -6.07
C MET A 381 -23.76 -17.36 -5.48
N TYR A 382 -22.83 -16.91 -6.32
CA TYR A 382 -21.68 -16.13 -5.85
C TYR A 382 -22.05 -14.71 -5.42
N PHE A 383 -22.98 -14.03 -6.10
CA PHE A 383 -23.45 -12.71 -5.64
C PHE A 383 -24.14 -12.79 -4.28
N ARG A 384 -24.93 -13.83 -4.00
CA ARG A 384 -25.49 -14.06 -2.65
C ARG A 384 -24.39 -14.27 -1.62
N GLN A 385 -23.32 -14.99 -1.96
CA GLN A 385 -22.18 -15.17 -1.08
C GLN A 385 -21.45 -13.84 -0.78
N VAL A 386 -21.31 -12.97 -1.78
CA VAL A 386 -20.75 -11.60 -1.59
C VAL A 386 -21.59 -10.82 -0.60
N ILE A 387 -22.92 -10.84 -0.72
CA ILE A 387 -23.81 -10.11 0.21
C ILE A 387 -23.69 -10.65 1.63
N GLN A 388 -23.52 -11.97 1.80
CA GLN A 388 -23.39 -12.58 3.12
C GLN A 388 -22.05 -12.28 3.81
N THR A 389 -20.96 -12.15 3.04
CA THR A 389 -19.59 -12.05 3.59
C THR A 389 -18.95 -10.68 3.42
N GLY A 390 -19.50 -9.83 2.56
CA GLY A 390 -18.89 -8.59 2.09
C GLY A 390 -19.15 -7.36 2.97
N GLY A 391 -19.97 -7.44 4.02
CA GLY A 391 -20.16 -6.32 4.95
C GLY A 391 -20.54 -5.00 4.26
N LYS A 392 -19.67 -3.99 4.35
CA LYS A 392 -19.83 -2.67 3.70
C LYS A 392 -18.87 -2.46 2.51
N LEU A 393 -18.33 -3.52 1.94
CA LEU A 393 -17.54 -3.41 0.69
C LEU A 393 -18.47 -2.99 -0.45
N TYR A 394 -17.98 -2.16 -1.38
CA TYR A 394 -18.77 -1.71 -2.55
C TYR A 394 -19.32 -2.86 -3.40
N PHE A 395 -18.67 -4.03 -3.35
CA PHE A 395 -19.12 -5.24 -4.02
C PHE A 395 -20.55 -5.67 -3.64
N VAL A 396 -20.98 -5.37 -2.40
CA VAL A 396 -22.28 -5.79 -1.89
C VAL A 396 -23.41 -5.10 -2.63
N ASP A 397 -23.34 -3.78 -2.81
CA ASP A 397 -24.36 -3.02 -3.51
C ASP A 397 -24.40 -3.38 -5.00
N ASN A 398 -23.22 -3.55 -5.61
CA ASN A 398 -23.14 -4.04 -6.99
C ASN A 398 -23.74 -5.45 -7.14
N ALA A 399 -23.42 -6.37 -6.23
CA ALA A 399 -23.94 -7.73 -6.26
C ALA A 399 -25.47 -7.78 -6.12
N ARG A 400 -26.07 -6.89 -5.31
CA ARG A 400 -27.52 -6.74 -5.23
C ARG A 400 -28.11 -6.31 -6.58
N GLY A 401 -27.54 -5.28 -7.20
CA GLY A 401 -27.99 -4.83 -8.52
C GLY A 401 -27.85 -5.88 -9.62
N TYR A 402 -26.83 -6.74 -9.56
CA TYR A 402 -26.72 -7.88 -10.49
C TYR A 402 -27.74 -8.99 -10.20
N LEU A 403 -28.06 -9.25 -8.94
CA LEU A 403 -29.11 -10.22 -8.58
C LEU A 403 -30.49 -9.76 -9.05
N GLU A 404 -30.82 -8.49 -8.85
CA GLU A 404 -32.08 -7.90 -9.34
C GLU A 404 -32.22 -8.10 -10.86
N LYS A 405 -31.16 -7.83 -11.63
CA LYS A 405 -31.14 -8.09 -13.09
C LYS A 405 -31.33 -9.56 -13.45
N ILE A 406 -30.73 -10.49 -12.69
CA ILE A 406 -30.92 -11.93 -12.94
C ILE A 406 -32.38 -12.30 -12.67
N GLU A 407 -32.96 -11.81 -11.58
CA GLU A 407 -34.36 -12.08 -11.22
C GLU A 407 -35.34 -11.50 -12.26
N GLU A 408 -35.05 -10.31 -12.81
CA GLU A 408 -35.81 -9.73 -13.92
C GLU A 408 -35.74 -10.59 -15.19
N LEU A 409 -34.55 -11.07 -15.56
CA LEU A 409 -34.36 -11.96 -16.72
C LEU A 409 -35.11 -13.28 -16.54
N ASP A 410 -34.98 -13.91 -15.37
CA ASP A 410 -35.69 -15.15 -15.06
C ASP A 410 -37.22 -14.97 -15.11
N ALA A 411 -37.74 -13.82 -14.66
CA ALA A 411 -39.17 -13.51 -14.73
C ALA A 411 -39.66 -13.27 -16.17
N MET A 412 -38.85 -12.63 -17.01
CA MET A 412 -39.15 -12.43 -18.42
C MET A 412 -39.18 -13.75 -19.19
N ASP A 413 -38.22 -14.64 -18.95
CA ASP A 413 -38.16 -15.96 -19.58
C ASP A 413 -39.37 -16.81 -19.18
N GLN A 414 -39.76 -16.79 -17.89
CA GLN A 414 -40.97 -17.48 -17.42
C GLN A 414 -42.26 -16.91 -18.03
N ALA A 415 -42.35 -15.59 -18.22
CA ALA A 415 -43.49 -14.96 -18.88
C ALA A 415 -43.56 -15.34 -20.38
N GLN A 416 -42.42 -15.40 -21.08
CA GLN A 416 -42.35 -15.86 -22.46
C GLN A 416 -42.71 -17.35 -22.60
N GLU A 417 -42.23 -18.21 -21.70
CA GLU A 417 -42.60 -19.62 -21.69
C GLU A 417 -44.09 -19.81 -21.40
N GLN A 418 -44.66 -19.07 -20.46
CA GLN A 418 -46.11 -19.09 -20.20
C GLN A 418 -46.91 -18.62 -21.41
N GLN A 419 -46.45 -17.58 -22.10
CA GLN A 419 -47.12 -17.04 -23.29
C GLN A 419 -46.97 -17.96 -24.52
N ALA A 420 -45.86 -18.68 -24.65
CA ALA A 420 -45.65 -19.71 -25.66
C ALA A 420 -46.40 -21.03 -25.36
N SER A 421 -46.76 -21.28 -24.09
CA SER A 421 -47.55 -22.45 -23.67
C SER A 421 -49.07 -22.27 -23.79
N LEU A 422 -49.55 -21.07 -24.11
CA LEU A 422 -50.95 -20.81 -24.40
C LEU A 422 -51.34 -21.47 -25.74
N PRO A 423 -52.41 -22.30 -25.80
CA PRO A 423 -52.82 -22.93 -27.04
C PRO A 423 -53.26 -21.86 -28.04
N ALA A 424 -52.80 -21.98 -29.29
CA ALA A 424 -53.25 -21.14 -30.39
C ALA A 424 -54.79 -21.22 -30.49
N LEU A 425 -55.44 -20.09 -30.24
CA LEU A 425 -56.88 -19.95 -30.48
C LEU A 425 -57.15 -20.24 -31.97
N PRO A 426 -58.18 -21.03 -32.31
CA PRO A 426 -58.51 -21.30 -33.70
C PRO A 426 -58.93 -20.00 -34.37
N ALA A 427 -58.41 -19.78 -35.59
CA ALA A 427 -58.77 -18.65 -36.42
C ALA A 427 -60.30 -18.64 -36.66
N VAL A 428 -60.98 -17.67 -36.08
CA VAL A 428 -62.37 -17.36 -36.44
C VAL A 428 -62.32 -16.51 -37.71
N THR A 429 -62.53 -17.18 -38.83
CA THR A 429 -62.99 -16.54 -40.06
C THR A 429 -64.46 -16.21 -39.90
N GLU A 430 -64.81 -14.93 -39.86
CA GLU A 430 -66.19 -14.50 -40.19
C GLU A 430 -66.15 -13.08 -40.77
N SER A 431 -66.28 -13.05 -42.09
CA SER A 431 -66.84 -11.91 -42.82
C SER A 431 -68.27 -11.71 -42.34
N GLU A 432 -68.63 -10.52 -41.88
CA GLU A 432 -69.94 -9.97 -42.19
C GLU A 432 -69.94 -8.44 -42.07
N THR A 433 -70.24 -7.83 -43.21
CA THR A 433 -70.53 -6.43 -43.44
C THR A 433 -71.76 -5.98 -42.67
N VAL A 434 -71.66 -4.90 -41.89
CA VAL A 434 -72.81 -4.05 -41.56
C VAL A 434 -72.41 -2.59 -41.72
N THR A 435 -73.07 -1.97 -42.69
CA THR A 435 -73.12 -0.53 -43.00
C THR A 435 -73.89 0.24 -41.92
N VAL A 436 -73.36 1.36 -41.43
CA VAL A 436 -74.17 2.50 -40.96
C VAL A 436 -73.50 3.81 -41.36
N ASP A 437 -74.30 4.66 -41.99
CA ASP A 437 -73.99 5.98 -42.55
C ASP A 437 -73.56 7.05 -41.53
N VAL A 438 -72.55 7.81 -41.95
CA VAL A 438 -72.41 9.29 -41.96
C VAL A 438 -73.03 10.11 -40.82
N GLN A 439 -72.18 10.83 -40.06
CA GLN A 439 -72.28 12.30 -39.95
C GLN A 439 -70.98 12.94 -39.40
N GLU A 440 -70.30 13.73 -40.23
CA GLU A 440 -69.42 14.83 -39.78
C GLU A 440 -70.31 16.00 -39.31
N PRO A 441 -69.82 16.86 -38.40
CA PRO A 441 -69.22 18.10 -38.91
C PRO A 441 -68.01 18.66 -38.14
N GLU A 442 -67.21 19.37 -38.93
CA GLU A 442 -66.55 20.65 -38.66
C GLU A 442 -65.25 20.75 -37.84
N ALA A 443 -64.27 21.29 -38.56
CA ALA A 443 -63.00 21.81 -38.10
C ALA A 443 -63.12 23.25 -37.57
N SER A 444 -62.35 23.57 -36.54
CA SER A 444 -61.78 24.90 -36.25
C SER A 444 -60.45 24.62 -35.53
N SER A 445 -59.28 24.75 -36.19
CA SER A 445 -58.49 25.96 -36.49
C SER A 445 -57.96 26.70 -35.25
N GLU A 446 -56.62 26.84 -35.23
CA GLU A 446 -55.80 27.84 -34.50
C GLU A 446 -55.54 27.58 -33.00
N ASP A 447 -54.35 27.75 -32.41
CA ASP A 447 -52.98 28.00 -32.89
C ASP A 447 -52.01 27.91 -31.66
N ALA A 448 -50.74 27.64 -31.94
CA ALA A 448 -49.50 28.03 -31.22
C ALA A 448 -49.15 27.60 -29.75
N GLY A 449 -47.91 27.06 -29.63
CA GLY A 449 -46.96 27.29 -28.51
C GLY A 449 -46.51 26.04 -27.74
N ASP A 450 -45.51 25.29 -28.22
CA ASP A 450 -44.07 25.36 -27.81
C ASP A 450 -43.74 24.79 -26.42
N GLY A 451 -42.67 23.97 -26.34
CA GLY A 451 -42.04 23.63 -25.05
C GLY A 451 -41.69 22.16 -24.75
N THR A 452 -41.02 21.48 -25.67
CA THR A 452 -40.26 20.23 -25.49
C THR A 452 -39.40 20.18 -24.21
N ARG A 453 -39.50 19.12 -23.40
CA ARG A 453 -38.38 18.28 -22.89
C ARG A 453 -38.78 17.34 -21.75
N THR A 454 -38.75 16.04 -22.05
CA THR A 454 -38.43 14.96 -21.13
C THR A 454 -36.91 14.92 -20.86
N PRO A 455 -36.48 14.45 -19.68
CA PRO A 455 -35.23 13.69 -19.54
C PRO A 455 -35.56 12.30 -18.99
N SER A 456 -35.58 11.25 -19.82
CA SER A 456 -34.43 10.44 -20.28
C SER A 456 -33.75 9.66 -19.16
N GLU A 457 -34.02 8.36 -19.21
CA GLU A 457 -33.46 7.23 -18.49
C GLU A 457 -31.93 7.27 -18.40
N THR A 458 -31.40 7.01 -17.20
CA THR A 458 -30.01 6.62 -16.99
C THR A 458 -29.96 5.10 -16.84
N GLY A 459 -29.66 4.40 -17.93
CA GLY A 459 -29.30 2.99 -17.93
C GLY A 459 -27.85 2.75 -17.45
N PRO A 460 -27.51 1.54 -16.97
CA PRO A 460 -26.18 1.20 -16.52
C PRO A 460 -25.21 0.95 -17.68
N ALA A 461 -23.98 1.44 -17.50
CA ALA A 461 -22.93 1.57 -18.51
C ALA A 461 -22.49 0.26 -19.20
N ASP A 462 -22.45 0.34 -20.53
CA ASP A 462 -21.86 -0.63 -21.46
C ASP A 462 -20.34 -0.82 -21.28
N LEU A 463 -19.90 -2.06 -21.48
CA LEU A 463 -18.51 -2.45 -21.75
C LEU A 463 -18.21 -2.21 -23.24
N PRO A 464 -17.10 -1.56 -23.63
CA PRO A 464 -16.88 -1.27 -25.04
C PRO A 464 -16.32 -2.48 -25.80
N ALA A 465 -16.93 -2.69 -26.96
CA ALA A 465 -16.40 -3.50 -28.04
C ALA A 465 -15.10 -2.91 -28.63
N LYS A 466 -14.29 -3.81 -29.17
CA LYS A 466 -12.99 -3.60 -29.83
C LYS A 466 -13.11 -2.69 -31.07
N PRO A 467 -12.16 -1.77 -31.34
CA PRO A 467 -11.96 -1.24 -32.68
C PRO A 467 -10.76 -1.89 -33.38
N GLU A 468 -10.98 -2.25 -34.64
CA GLU A 468 -9.97 -2.63 -35.61
C GLU A 468 -9.02 -1.46 -35.91
N GLY A 469 -7.78 -1.80 -36.27
CA GLY A 469 -6.68 -0.85 -36.39
C GLY A 469 -6.81 0.15 -37.54
N SER A 470 -6.14 1.29 -37.36
CA SER A 470 -5.69 2.14 -38.45
C SER A 470 -4.33 2.75 -38.11
N SER A 471 -3.55 2.89 -39.15
CA SER A 471 -2.13 3.21 -39.29
C SER A 471 -1.70 4.58 -38.75
N GLY A 472 -0.56 4.59 -38.06
CA GLY A 472 0.63 5.42 -38.34
C GLY A 472 0.52 6.94 -38.31
N GLU A 473 1.21 7.56 -37.34
CA GLU A 473 2.11 8.70 -37.62
C GLU A 473 3.18 8.84 -36.53
N ASN A 474 4.41 9.11 -36.98
CA ASN A 474 5.64 9.27 -36.20
C ASN A 474 5.63 10.59 -35.40
N ASP A 475 6.29 10.62 -34.23
CA ASP A 475 7.48 11.47 -34.02
C ASP A 475 8.17 11.22 -32.65
N PRO A 476 9.45 11.60 -32.51
CA PRO A 476 10.43 10.98 -31.62
C PRO A 476 10.59 11.72 -30.30
N ASP A 477 11.16 11.05 -29.29
CA ASP A 477 12.28 11.57 -28.50
C ASP A 477 12.81 10.48 -27.56
N GLU A 478 13.93 9.91 -27.98
CA GLU A 478 14.90 9.20 -27.15
C GLU A 478 15.66 10.19 -26.22
N ASP A 479 16.19 9.63 -25.13
CA ASP A 479 17.32 10.15 -24.34
C ASP A 479 17.18 11.40 -23.46
N LYS A 480 17.09 11.15 -22.13
CA LYS A 480 18.00 11.69 -21.09
C LYS A 480 17.78 11.13 -19.69
#